data_AF-A0A7S4QDC6-F1
#
_entry.id   AF-A0A7S4QDC6-F1
#
_cell.length_a   1.000
_cell.length_b   1.000
_cell.length_c   1.000
_cell.angle_alpha   90.00
_cell.angle_beta   90.00
_cell.angle_gamma   90.00
#
_symmetry.space_group_name_H-M   'P 1'
#
loop_
_entity.id
_entity.type
_entity.pdbx_description
1 polymer ?
#
loop_
_entity_poly.entity_id
_entity_poly.type
_entity_poly.pdbx_seq_one_letter_code
_entity_poly.pdbx_strand_id
1 'polypeptide(L)'
;MGKLQELTTSRSRDNRRSLVLNKIKWHRLMIDECQFLKNDTTVIAKAASAIDATHIWMLSGTPLTNKLDDLRGELSLLRIWPFTLGTASDAAWMDHFWTGFIKHPWDAKDEKSLP
;
A
#
# COMPACT_ATOMS: atom_id res chain seq x y z
N MET A 1 39.28 -12.94 18.76
CA MET A 1 37.93 -12.78 19.35
C MET A 1 37.33 -11.49 18.78
N GLY A 2 36.58 -11.43 17.68
CA GLY A 2 35.76 -12.45 17.02
C GLY A 2 34.26 -12.22 17.30
N LYS A 3 33.69 -11.03 16.98
CA LYS A 3 32.23 -10.83 16.82
C LYS A 3 31.73 -9.43 16.35
N LEU A 4 32.46 -8.71 15.48
CA LEU A 4 32.02 -7.37 15.02
C LEU A 4 31.89 -7.16 13.50
N GLN A 5 32.00 -8.22 12.68
CA GLN A 5 31.87 -8.12 11.21
C GLN A 5 30.60 -8.80 10.63
N GLU A 6 29.74 -9.41 11.45
CA GLU A 6 28.63 -10.23 10.95
C GLU A 6 27.27 -9.51 10.78
N LEU A 7 27.12 -8.26 11.23
CA LEU A 7 25.81 -7.59 11.25
C LEU A 7 25.57 -6.58 10.13
N THR A 8 26.59 -6.24 9.33
CA THR A 8 26.47 -5.23 8.25
C THR A 8 26.23 -5.85 6.86
N THR A 9 26.30 -7.18 6.75
CA THR A 9 26.30 -7.92 5.46
C THR A 9 24.96 -8.60 5.13
N SER A 10 23.85 -8.14 5.71
CA SER A 10 22.49 -8.64 5.38
C SER A 10 21.63 -7.62 4.64
N ARG A 11 21.89 -6.31 4.78
CA ARG A 11 21.03 -5.24 4.23
C ARG A 11 21.23 -4.95 2.73
N SER A 12 22.29 -5.48 2.12
CA SER A 12 22.68 -5.20 0.72
C SER A 12 22.36 -6.32 -0.28
N ARG A 13 21.73 -7.42 0.16
CA ARG A 13 21.37 -8.56 -0.70
C ARG A 13 19.93 -8.53 -1.25
N ASP A 14 19.05 -7.69 -0.73
CA ASP A 14 17.65 -7.64 -1.18
C ASP A 14 17.42 -6.83 -2.46
N ASN A 15 18.34 -5.92 -2.83
CA ASN A 15 18.14 -5.05 -4.01
C ASN A 15 18.38 -5.75 -5.36
N ARG A 16 18.65 -7.07 -5.38
CA ARG A 16 19.00 -7.82 -6.60
C ARG A 16 18.07 -8.98 -6.95
N ARG A 17 17.05 -9.26 -6.13
CA ARG A 17 15.97 -10.18 -6.52
C ARG A 17 14.79 -9.35 -7.01
N SER A 18 14.93 -8.76 -8.19
CA SER A 18 13.77 -8.41 -9.00
C SER A 18 12.99 -9.72 -9.18
N LEU A 19 11.87 -9.83 -8.45
CA LEU A 19 10.97 -10.97 -8.55
C LEU A 19 10.61 -11.10 -10.04
N VAL A 20 10.59 -12.32 -10.56
CA VAL A 20 10.26 -12.60 -11.97
C VAL A 20 8.95 -11.91 -12.36
N LEU A 21 8.02 -11.80 -11.41
CA LEU A 21 6.74 -11.11 -11.54
C LEU A 21 6.86 -9.62 -11.92
N ASN A 22 7.92 -8.94 -11.49
CA ASN A 22 8.15 -7.51 -11.77
C ASN A 22 8.84 -7.27 -13.12
N LYS A 23 9.25 -8.33 -13.83
CA LYS A 23 9.87 -8.23 -15.17
C LYS A 23 8.85 -8.33 -16.30
N ILE A 24 7.60 -8.64 -15.96
CA ILE A 24 6.51 -8.86 -16.91
C ILE A 24 5.50 -7.75 -16.69
N LYS A 25 5.05 -7.13 -17.78
CA LYS A 25 3.87 -6.25 -17.75
C LYS A 25 2.62 -7.12 -17.84
N TRP A 26 1.91 -7.26 -16.74
CA TRP A 26 0.71 -8.07 -16.67
C TRP A 26 -0.47 -7.30 -17.29
N HIS A 27 -1.31 -8.02 -18.02
CA HIS A 27 -2.57 -7.45 -18.47
C HIS A 27 -3.53 -7.27 -17.27
N ARG A 28 -3.51 -8.21 -16.33
CA ARG A 28 -4.36 -8.23 -15.14
C ARG A 28 -3.61 -8.77 -13.92
N LEU A 29 -3.78 -8.10 -12.79
CA LEU A 29 -3.46 -8.58 -11.44
C LEU A 29 -4.78 -8.81 -10.70
N MET A 30 -4.96 -10.00 -10.10
CA MET A 30 -6.13 -10.33 -9.28
C MET A 30 -5.67 -10.69 -7.88
N ILE A 31 -6.22 -10.01 -6.89
CA ILE A 31 -5.88 -10.17 -5.48
C ILE A 31 -7.12 -10.68 -4.78
N ASP A 32 -7.09 -11.96 -4.42
CA ASP A 32 -8.14 -12.57 -3.62
C ASP A 32 -7.91 -12.31 -2.13
N GLU A 33 -8.99 -12.23 -1.37
CA GLU A 33 -9.03 -11.84 0.03
C GLU A 33 -8.19 -10.57 0.30
N CYS A 34 -8.43 -9.51 -0.48
CA CYS A 34 -7.62 -8.29 -0.47
C CYS A 34 -7.53 -7.62 0.91
N GLN A 35 -8.46 -7.91 1.80
CA GLN A 35 -8.45 -7.45 3.19
C GLN A 35 -7.27 -7.99 4.01
N PHE A 36 -6.44 -8.90 3.48
CA PHE A 36 -5.14 -9.25 4.07
C PHE A 36 -4.01 -8.26 3.69
N LEU A 37 -4.19 -7.44 2.65
CA LEU A 37 -3.19 -6.52 2.11
C LEU A 37 -3.36 -5.05 2.56
N LYS A 38 -4.20 -4.80 3.56
CA LYS A 38 -4.60 -3.48 4.08
C LYS A 38 -3.47 -2.50 4.39
N ASN A 39 -2.31 -3.03 4.79
CA ASN A 39 -1.20 -2.23 5.27
C ASN A 39 -0.08 -2.22 4.23
N ASP A 40 0.12 -1.06 3.64
CA ASP A 40 1.18 -0.74 2.67
C ASP A 40 2.60 -1.02 3.21
N THR A 41 2.76 -1.16 4.53
CA THR A 41 4.04 -1.53 5.14
C THR A 41 4.36 -3.02 5.03
N THR A 42 3.36 -3.88 4.82
CA THR A 42 3.54 -5.33 4.74
C THR A 42 4.35 -5.72 3.50
N VAL A 43 5.17 -6.76 3.62
CA VAL A 43 6.02 -7.23 2.51
C VAL A 43 5.18 -7.64 1.30
N ILE A 44 4.01 -8.24 1.53
CA ILE A 44 3.10 -8.69 0.48
C ILE A 44 2.46 -7.49 -0.22
N ALA A 45 1.94 -6.50 0.51
CA ALA A 45 1.35 -5.31 -0.11
C ALA A 45 2.39 -4.52 -0.93
N LYS A 46 3.62 -4.39 -0.44
CA LYS A 46 4.74 -3.78 -1.18
C LYS A 46 5.07 -4.55 -2.45
N ALA A 47 5.17 -5.88 -2.36
CA ALA A 47 5.45 -6.73 -3.50
C ALA A 47 4.33 -6.63 -4.55
N ALA A 48 3.07 -6.70 -4.13
CA ALA A 48 1.90 -6.59 -5.01
C ALA A 48 1.82 -5.21 -5.69
N SER A 49 2.07 -4.13 -4.95
CA SER A 49 2.07 -2.75 -5.46
C SER A 49 3.14 -2.52 -6.53
N ALA A 50 4.28 -3.22 -6.41
CA ALA A 50 5.41 -3.15 -7.34
C ALA A 50 5.20 -3.94 -8.65
N ILE A 51 4.19 -4.80 -8.73
CA ILE A 51 3.89 -5.55 -9.96
C ILE A 51 3.34 -4.59 -11.01
N ASP A 52 3.93 -4.55 -12.20
CA ASP A 52 3.39 -3.76 -13.31
C ASP A 52 2.18 -4.49 -13.92
N ALA A 53 0.98 -3.93 -13.73
CA ALA A 53 -0.27 -4.47 -14.27
C ALA A 53 -1.14 -3.34 -14.84
N THR A 54 -1.82 -3.64 -15.95
CA THR A 54 -2.74 -2.70 -16.61
C THR A 54 -4.09 -2.62 -15.88
N HIS A 55 -4.62 -3.76 -15.45
CA HIS A 55 -5.87 -3.84 -14.69
C HIS A 55 -5.62 -4.53 -13.35
N ILE A 56 -6.12 -3.95 -12.26
CA ILE A 56 -5.99 -4.51 -10.92
C ILE A 56 -7.39 -4.79 -10.39
N TRP A 57 -7.63 -6.02 -9.97
CA TRP A 57 -8.89 -6.46 -9.38
C TRP A 57 -8.62 -6.94 -7.96
N MET A 58 -9.39 -6.42 -7.03
CA MET A 58 -9.41 -6.91 -5.65
C MET A 58 -10.74 -7.60 -5.41
N LEU A 59 -10.68 -8.80 -4.85
CA LEU A 59 -11.82 -9.60 -4.48
C LEU A 59 -11.80 -9.76 -2.97
N SER A 60 -12.93 -9.45 -2.33
CA SER A 60 -13.10 -9.63 -0.89
C SER A 60 -14.58 -9.73 -0.55
N GLY A 61 -14.92 -10.68 0.31
CA GLY A 61 -16.24 -10.72 0.95
C GLY A 61 -16.40 -9.68 2.07
N THR A 62 -15.29 -9.04 2.51
CA THR A 62 -15.24 -8.11 3.65
C THR A 62 -14.26 -6.96 3.38
N PRO A 63 -14.52 -6.11 2.35
CA PRO A 63 -13.56 -5.10 1.90
C PRO A 63 -13.19 -4.11 3.00
N LEU A 64 -14.14 -3.76 3.87
CA LEU A 64 -13.86 -2.96 5.06
C LEU A 64 -13.97 -3.84 6.30
N THR A 65 -12.89 -3.93 7.08
CA THR A 65 -12.86 -4.83 8.22
C THR A 65 -12.55 -4.14 9.55
N ASN A 66 -11.46 -3.37 9.66
CA ASN A 66 -11.00 -2.90 10.98
C ASN A 66 -10.93 -1.38 11.14
N LYS A 67 -10.40 -0.64 10.16
CA LYS A 67 -10.17 0.82 10.28
C LYS A 67 -10.39 1.55 8.97
N LEU A 68 -10.74 2.83 9.06
CA LEU A 68 -10.81 3.71 7.89
C LEU A 68 -9.50 3.72 7.09
N ASP A 69 -8.36 3.69 7.78
CA ASP A 69 -7.04 3.67 7.12
C ASP A 69 -6.79 2.39 6.30
N ASP A 70 -7.51 1.29 6.56
CA ASP A 70 -7.42 0.08 5.72
C ASP A 70 -7.92 0.35 4.30
N LEU A 71 -8.99 1.16 4.17
CA LEU A 71 -9.55 1.56 2.89
C LEU A 71 -8.56 2.38 2.06
N ARG A 72 -7.72 3.20 2.72
CA ARG A 72 -6.63 3.93 2.05
C ARG A 72 -5.67 2.97 1.37
N GLY A 73 -5.24 1.94 2.09
CA GLY A 73 -4.30 0.93 1.58
C GLY A 73 -4.87 0.20 0.36
N GLU A 74 -6.14 -0.18 0.43
CA GLU A 74 -6.86 -0.81 -0.67
C GLU A 74 -6.98 0.10 -1.91
N LEU A 75 -7.39 1.36 -1.72
CA LEU A 75 -7.52 2.32 -2.83
C LEU A 75 -6.17 2.68 -3.46
N SER A 76 -5.11 2.75 -2.65
CA SER A 76 -3.75 2.92 -3.15
C SER A 76 -3.27 1.70 -3.95
N LEU A 77 -3.61 0.48 -3.52
CA LEU A 77 -3.24 -0.76 -4.21
C LEU A 77 -3.96 -0.87 -5.57
N LEU A 78 -5.21 -0.40 -5.65
CA LEU A 78 -5.95 -0.24 -6.91
C LEU A 78 -5.42 0.90 -7.80
N ARG A 79 -4.44 1.67 -7.32
CA ARG A 79 -3.83 2.81 -8.03
C ARG A 79 -4.83 3.92 -8.37
N ILE A 80 -5.84 4.12 -7.52
CA ILE A 80 -6.85 5.15 -7.75
C ILE A 80 -6.29 6.51 -7.30
N TRP A 81 -6.19 7.46 -8.23
CA TRP A 81 -5.90 8.85 -7.88
C TRP A 81 -7.13 9.49 -7.21
N PRO A 82 -7.00 10.30 -6.15
CA PRO A 82 -5.76 10.79 -5.50
C PRO A 82 -5.28 9.93 -4.30
N PHE A 83 -5.83 8.74 -4.09
CA PHE A 83 -5.49 7.87 -2.95
C PHE A 83 -4.08 7.27 -3.01
N THR A 84 -3.44 7.36 -4.19
CA THR A 84 -2.03 7.02 -4.39
C THR A 84 -1.06 8.08 -3.88
N LEU A 85 -1.54 9.28 -3.51
CA LEU A 85 -0.70 10.35 -2.98
C LEU A 85 -0.30 10.01 -1.54
N GLY A 86 1.02 9.90 -1.29
CA GLY A 86 1.58 9.75 0.08
C GLY A 86 2.03 8.35 0.51
N THR A 87 2.06 7.34 -0.37
CA THR A 87 2.60 6.00 -0.05
C THR A 87 4.11 5.84 -0.29
N ALA A 88 4.77 6.87 -0.85
CA ALA A 88 6.22 6.95 -0.96
C ALA A 88 6.82 7.74 0.20
N SER A 89 8.10 7.50 0.50
CA SER A 89 8.91 8.06 1.60
C SER A 89 9.04 9.59 1.66
N ASP A 90 8.31 10.34 0.85
CA ASP A 90 8.29 11.81 0.81
C ASP A 90 7.05 12.33 1.56
N ALA A 91 6.90 11.90 2.81
CA ALA A 91 5.67 11.98 3.60
C ALA A 91 5.51 13.24 4.47
N ALA A 92 6.14 14.37 4.13
CA ALA A 92 5.97 15.60 4.91
C ALA A 92 4.86 16.53 4.37
N TRP A 93 4.55 16.49 3.06
CA TRP A 93 3.64 17.44 2.42
C TRP A 93 2.60 16.81 1.48
N MET A 94 2.56 15.47 1.39
CA MET A 94 1.67 14.76 0.43
C MET A 94 0.50 14.01 1.07
N ASP A 95 0.43 13.94 2.41
CA ASP A 95 -0.67 13.26 3.11
C ASP A 95 -1.99 14.08 3.14
N HIS A 96 -2.03 15.24 2.46
CA HIS A 96 -3.11 16.21 2.56
C HIS A 96 -4.46 15.72 2.01
N PHE A 97 -4.49 14.89 0.97
CA PHE A 97 -5.79 14.46 0.44
C PHE A 97 -6.53 13.57 1.43
N TRP A 98 -5.93 12.42 1.78
CA TRP A 98 -6.56 11.46 2.69
C TRP A 98 -6.81 12.11 4.05
N THR A 99 -5.78 12.72 4.64
CA THR A 99 -5.90 13.28 5.97
C THR A 99 -6.83 14.50 6.00
N GLY A 100 -6.78 15.37 5.00
CA GLY A 100 -7.59 16.60 4.96
C GLY A 100 -9.05 16.39 4.55
N PHE A 101 -9.33 15.54 3.56
CA PHE A 101 -10.68 15.39 3.00
C PHE A 101 -11.45 14.17 3.53
N ILE A 102 -10.76 13.18 4.09
CA ILE A 102 -11.40 11.92 4.51
C ILE A 102 -11.23 11.72 6.01
N LYS A 103 -9.98 11.62 6.48
CA LYS A 103 -9.69 11.28 7.87
C LYS A 103 -10.15 12.38 8.83
N HIS A 104 -9.78 13.64 8.59
CA HIS A 104 -10.14 14.73 9.50
C HIS A 104 -11.66 14.93 9.61
N PRO A 105 -12.44 14.99 8.51
CA PRO A 105 -13.90 15.10 8.61
C PRO A 105 -14.53 13.88 9.31
N TRP A 106 -14.02 12.67 9.04
CA TRP A 106 -14.47 11.45 9.71
C TRP A 106 -14.21 11.48 11.22
N ASP A 107 -12.99 11.82 11.63
CA ASP A 107 -12.59 11.90 13.03
C ASP A 107 -13.36 13.01 13.77
N ALA A 108 -13.63 14.13 13.08
CA ALA A 108 -14.43 15.24 13.59
C ALA A 108 -15.94 14.93 13.65
N LYS A 109 -16.39 13.83 13.03
CA LYS A 109 -17.81 13.49 12.85
C LYS A 109 -18.63 14.68 12.34
N ASP A 110 -18.08 15.41 11.38
CA ASP A 110 -18.70 16.62 10.84
C ASP A 110 -20.05 16.25 10.19
N GLU A 111 -21.15 16.86 10.64
CA GLU A 111 -22.50 16.63 10.08
C GLU A 111 -22.60 16.97 8.59
N LYS A 112 -21.63 17.70 8.04
CA LYS A 112 -21.53 18.01 6.60
C LYS A 112 -20.60 17.06 5.83
N SER A 113 -19.97 16.09 6.50
CA SER A 113 -19.08 15.13 5.86
C SER A 113 -19.87 14.05 5.11
N LEU A 114 -20.10 14.35 3.82
CA LEU A 114 -20.99 13.69 2.86
C LEU A 114 -22.48 13.77 3.24
N PRO A 115 -23.40 13.91 2.26
CA PRO A 115 -24.84 13.96 2.51
C PRO A 115 -25.39 12.68 3.15
#